data_AF-A0A932IZY6-F1
#
_entry.id   AF-A0A932IZY6-F1
#
_cell.length_a   1.000
_cell.length_b   1.000
_cell.length_c   1.000
_cell.angle_alpha   90.00
_cell.angle_beta   90.00
_cell.angle_gamma   90.00
#
_symmetry.space_group_name_H-M   'P 1'
#
loop_
_entity.id
_entity.type
_entity.pdbx_description
1 polymer ?
#
loop_
_entity_poly.entity_id
_entity_poly.type
_entity_poly.pdbx_seq_one_letter_code
_entity_poly.pdbx_strand_id
1 'polypeptide(L)' 'MLTMSPLQRQPVSYTPEEASALAVAAAGLAGFPASDSVRDLLARMDRGELNEDEAAAEVAARFTRPGFPEV' A
#
# COMPACT_ATOMS: atom_id res chain seq x y z
N MET A 1 -22.76 -26.60 -23.58
CA MET A 1 -22.55 -25.81 -22.35
C MET A 1 -21.05 -25.79 -22.08
N LEU A 2 -20.40 -24.63 -22.18
CA LEU A 2 -19.01 -24.45 -21.76
C LEU A 2 -19.01 -24.28 -20.24
N THR A 3 -18.53 -25.29 -19.52
CA THR A 3 -18.26 -25.15 -18.09
C THR A 3 -17.10 -24.17 -17.94
N MET A 4 -17.35 -23.00 -17.35
CA MET A 4 -16.26 -22.11 -16.95
C MET A 4 -15.59 -22.73 -15.74
N SER A 5 -14.34 -23.15 -15.89
CA SER A 5 -13.51 -23.57 -14.75
C SER A 5 -13.55 -22.46 -13.69
N PRO A 6 -13.80 -22.76 -12.41
CA PRO A 6 -13.69 -21.76 -11.36
C PRO A 6 -12.26 -21.24 -11.39
N LEU A 7 -12.09 -19.92 -11.46
CA LEU A 7 -10.79 -19.28 -11.28
C LEU A 7 -10.23 -19.76 -9.94
N GLN A 8 -9.33 -20.74 -9.97
CA GLN A 8 -8.61 -21.18 -8.79
C GLN A 8 -7.78 -19.98 -8.37
N ARG A 9 -8.26 -19.21 -7.37
CA ARG A 9 -7.47 -18.16 -6.73
C ARG A 9 -6.35 -18.87 -5.97
N GLN A 10 -5.25 -19.06 -6.67
CA GLN A 10 -4.03 -19.56 -6.06
C GLN A 10 -3.54 -18.46 -5.10
N PRO A 11 -3.29 -18.78 -3.82
CA PRO A 11 -2.71 -17.81 -2.92
C PRO A 11 -1.32 -17.48 -3.45
N VAL A 12 -1.15 -16.26 -3.94
CA VAL A 12 0.15 -15.74 -4.35
C VAL A 12 0.80 -15.20 -3.09
N SER A 13 1.98 -15.71 -2.76
CA SER A 13 2.81 -15.11 -1.72
C SER A 13 3.61 -14.00 -2.37
N TYR A 14 3.48 -12.79 -1.84
CA TYR A 14 4.28 -11.64 -2.27
C TYR A 14 5.40 -11.40 -1.27
N THR A 15 6.54 -10.95 -1.77
CA THR A 15 7.50 -10.25 -0.90
C THR A 15 6.90 -8.92 -0.41
N PRO A 16 7.40 -8.33 0.68
CA PRO A 16 6.96 -7.00 1.11
C PRO A 16 7.03 -5.97 -0.02
N GLU A 17 8.16 -5.94 -0.75
CA GLU A 17 8.36 -5.04 -1.89
C GLU A 17 7.34 -5.26 -3.01
N GLU A 18 7.04 -6.51 -3.35
CA GLU A 18 6.01 -6.85 -4.36
C GLU A 18 4.61 -6.41 -3.91
N ALA A 19 4.29 -6.59 -2.63
CA ALA A 19 3.03 -6.16 -2.06
C ALA A 19 2.90 -4.63 -2.08
N SER A 20 3.96 -3.91 -1.71
CA SER A 20 4.05 -2.45 -1.76
C SER A 20 3.90 -1.91 -3.18
N ALA A 21 4.61 -2.51 -4.16
CA ALA A 21 4.50 -2.13 -5.56
C ALA A 21 3.09 -2.36 -6.12
N LEU A 22 2.47 -3.50 -5.79
CA LEU A 22 1.09 -3.81 -6.17
C LEU A 22 0.10 -2.81 -5.58
N ALA A 23 0.24 -2.45 -4.30
CA ALA A 23 -0.62 -1.47 -3.64
C ALA A 23 -0.52 -0.09 -4.30
N VAL A 24 0.70 0.36 -4.64
CA VAL A 24 0.93 1.63 -5.36
C VAL A 24 0.29 1.61 -6.74
N ALA A 25 0.45 0.50 -7.49
CA ALA A 25 -0.15 0.36 -8.80
C ALA A 25 -1.70 0.36 -8.74
N ALA A 26 -2.28 -0.36 -7.78
CA ALA A 26 -3.72 -0.41 -7.56
C ALA A 26 -4.29 0.97 -7.17
N ALA A 27 -3.60 1.70 -6.27
CA ALA A 27 -3.99 3.04 -5.88
C ALA A 27 -3.93 4.01 -7.08
N GLY A 28 -2.86 3.95 -7.88
CA GLY A 28 -2.75 4.74 -9.11
C GLY A 28 -3.86 4.44 -10.12
N LEU A 29 -4.21 3.16 -10.30
CA LEU A 29 -5.33 2.75 -11.17
C LEU A 29 -6.68 3.27 -10.66
N ALA A 30 -6.84 3.38 -9.34
CA ALA A 30 -8.01 3.97 -8.70
C ALA A 30 -8.03 5.51 -8.71
N GLY A 31 -7.01 6.17 -9.29
CA GLY A 31 -6.92 7.63 -9.35
C GLY A 31 -6.28 8.28 -8.12
N PHE A 32 -5.67 7.48 -7.24
CA PHE A 32 -4.96 7.95 -6.04
C PHE A 32 -3.46 7.66 -6.17
N PRO A 33 -2.71 8.49 -6.92
CA PRO A 33 -1.28 8.29 -7.07
C PRO A 33 -0.59 8.41 -5.71
N ALA A 34 0.26 7.43 -5.37
CA ALA A 34 1.02 7.46 -4.13
C ALA A 34 2.02 8.64 -4.14
N SER A 35 1.98 9.46 -3.09
CA SER A 35 2.94 10.53 -2.86
C SER A 35 4.32 9.97 -2.49
N ASP A 36 5.37 10.79 -2.62
CA ASP A 36 6.72 10.39 -2.24
C ASP A 36 6.82 10.04 -0.75
N SER A 37 6.04 10.70 0.11
CA SER A 37 5.99 10.40 1.55
C SER A 37 5.30 9.08 1.88
N VAL A 38 4.42 8.57 1.01
CA VAL A 38 3.82 7.24 1.11
C VAL A 38 4.81 6.19 0.58
N ARG A 39 5.51 6.49 -0.52
CA ARG A 39 6.55 5.60 -1.07
C ARG A 39 7.70 5.38 -0.10
N ASP A 40 8.15 6.43 0.59
CA ASP A 40 9.17 6.32 1.64
C ASP A 40 8.71 5.47 2.83
N LEU A 41 7.45 5.64 3.25
CA LEU A 41 6.85 4.84 4.31
C LEU A 41 6.82 3.35 3.94
N LEU A 42 6.36 3.02 2.73
CA LEU A 42 6.35 1.65 2.22
C LEU A 42 7.76 1.07 2.11
N ALA A 43 8.74 1.83 1.62
CA ALA A 43 10.12 1.37 1.53
C ALA A 43 10.74 1.07 2.92
N ARG A 44 10.36 1.80 3.96
CA ARG A 44 10.76 1.51 5.36
C ARG A 44 10.11 0.22 5.87
N MET A 45 8.83 0.00 5.54
CA MET A 45 8.15 -1.26 5.84
C MET A 45 8.78 -2.45 5.11
N ASP A 46 9.15 -2.28 3.84
CA ASP A 46 9.79 -3.32 3.02
C ASP A 46 11.16 -3.74 3.59
N ARG A 47 11.90 -2.79 4.17
CA ARG A 47 13.17 -3.05 4.89
C ARG A 47 12.98 -3.61 6.30
N GLY A 48 11.74 -3.70 6.80
CA GLY A 48 11.43 -4.13 8.16
C GLY A 48 11.81 -3.11 9.24
N GLU A 49 12.03 -1.85 8.87
CA GLU A 49 12.32 -0.75 9.80
C GLU A 49 11.07 -0.26 10.52
N LEU A 50 9.89 -0.63 10.01
CA LEU A 50 8.59 -0.22 10.51
C LEU A 50 7.60 -1.38 10.35
N ASN A 51 6.87 -1.70 11.42
CA ASN A 51 5.76 -2.64 11.32
C ASN A 51 4.45 -1.94 10.91
N GLU A 52 3.39 -2.72 10.68
CA GLU A 52 2.09 -2.22 10.24
C GLU A 52 1.46 -1.23 11.23
N ASP A 53 1.51 -1.53 12.54
CA ASP A 53 0.94 -0.69 13.59
C ASP A 53 1.66 0.67 13.67
N GLU A 54 2.99 0.66 13.57
CA GLU A 54 3.81 1.87 13.55
C GLU A 54 3.56 2.70 12.28
N ALA A 55 3.41 2.05 11.12
CA ALA A 55 3.07 2.71 9.87
C ALA A 55 1.69 3.38 9.94
N ALA A 56 0.68 2.66 10.46
CA ALA A 56 -0.67 3.19 10.64
C ALA A 56 -0.69 4.39 11.60
N ALA A 57 0.07 4.31 12.70
CA ALA A 57 0.21 5.42 13.63
C ALA A 57 0.87 6.65 12.98
N GLU A 58 1.91 6.46 12.15
CA GLU A 58 2.58 7.55 11.44
C GLU A 58 1.63 8.23 10.43
N VAL A 59 0.84 7.44 9.69
CA VAL A 59 -0.19 7.97 8.79
C VAL A 59 -1.23 8.79 9.58
N ALA A 60 -1.78 8.22 10.66
CA ALA A 60 -2.76 8.92 11.49
C ALA A 60 -2.20 10.22 12.09
N ALA A 61 -0.94 10.21 12.53
CA ALA A 61 -0.26 11.40 13.05
C ALA A 61 -0.09 12.50 11.99
N ARG A 62 0.15 12.14 10.71
CA ARG A 62 0.23 13.11 9.61
C ARG A 62 -1.11 13.81 9.37
N PHE A 63 -2.22 13.09 9.41
CA PHE A 63 -3.56 13.65 9.18
C PHE A 63 -4.18 14.38 10.38
N THR A 64 -3.69 14.11 11.59
CA THR A 64 -4.17 14.76 12.82
C THR A 64 -3.35 15.99 13.22
N ARG A 65 -2.24 16.28 12.54
CA ARG A 65 -1.44 17.48 12.79
C ARG A 65 -2.17 18.74 12.28
N PRO A 66 -2.47 19.72 13.16
CA PRO A 66 -3.02 20.99 12.71
C PRO A 66 -1.93 21.75 11.93
N GLY A 67 -2.13 21.94 10.62
CA GLY A 67 -1.28 22.81 9.80
C GLY A 67 -0.74 22.27 8.48
N PHE A 68 -1.18 21.11 7.98
CA PHE A 68 -0.92 20.72 6.59
C PHE A 68 -2.11 21.12 5.71
N PRO A 69 -2.04 22.25 4.97
CA PRO A 69 -2.98 22.48 3.89
C PRO A 69 -2.68 21.47 2.77
N GLU A 70 -3.69 20.70 2.34
CA GLU A 70 -3.66 20.15 0.99
C GLU A 70 -3.65 21.35 0.02
N VAL A 71 -2.63 21.40 -0.83
CA VAL A 71 -2.55 22.33 -1.97
C VAL A 71 -3.40 21.82 -3.13
#